data_AF-A0A4U9RZ57-F1
#
_entry.id   AF-A0A4U9RZ57-F1
#
_cell.length_a   1.000
_cell.length_b   1.000
_cell.length_c   1.000
_cell.angle_alpha   90.00
_cell.angle_beta   90.00
_cell.angle_gamma   90.00
#
_symmetry.space_group_name_H-M   'P 1'
#
loop_
_entity.id
_entity.type
_entity.pdbx_description
1 polymer ?
#
loop_
_entity_poly.entity_id
_entity_poly.type
_entity_poly.pdbx_seq_one_letter_code
_entity_poly.pdbx_strand_id
1 'polypeptide(L)'
;MDVKSAEIKKITKNNVKNEESLLLEIHNGFNKIKLSITGKTIRYDDLKDIGNNLDIFKIKGVFYARNCCKNSPITVLDSNKDKDKEEIINLIVDILSLIGEELSIELEKFQ
;
A
#
# COMPACT_ATOMS: atom_id res chain seq x y z
N MET A 1 6.72 11.34 0.17
CA MET A 1 5.71 11.97 -0.71
C MET A 1 4.58 12.49 0.16
N ASP A 2 4.11 13.72 -0.04
CA ASP A 2 3.06 14.31 0.81
C ASP A 2 1.67 13.70 0.49
N VAL A 3 1.15 12.88 1.41
CA VAL A 3 -0.16 12.23 1.25
C VAL A 3 -1.27 13.16 1.73
N LYS A 4 -2.26 13.43 0.88
CA LYS A 4 -3.44 14.25 1.21
C LYS A 4 -4.64 13.40 1.62
N SER A 5 -4.80 12.23 1.00
CA SER A 5 -5.79 11.25 1.41
C SER A 5 -5.37 9.84 0.98
N ALA A 6 -5.89 8.86 1.71
CA ALA A 6 -5.78 7.45 1.39
C ALA A 6 -7.18 6.81 1.48
N GLU A 7 -7.42 5.78 0.69
CA GLU A 7 -8.68 5.05 0.68
C GLU A 7 -8.43 3.55 0.53
N ILE A 8 -9.10 2.74 1.35
CA ILE A 8 -9.08 1.29 1.24
C ILE A 8 -9.95 0.88 0.06
N LYS A 9 -9.33 0.36 -1.00
CA LYS A 9 -10.07 -0.10 -2.20
C LYS A 9 -10.49 -1.55 -2.10
N LYS A 10 -9.63 -2.40 -1.53
CA LYS A 10 -9.90 -3.83 -1.47
C LYS A 10 -8.98 -4.53 -0.47
N ILE A 11 -9.53 -5.51 0.24
CA ILE A 11 -8.78 -6.55 0.96
C ILE A 11 -9.17 -7.89 0.33
N THR A 12 -8.18 -8.72 0.02
CA THR A 12 -8.39 -10.05 -0.59
C THR A 12 -7.54 -11.10 0.07
N LYS A 13 -8.11 -12.29 0.28
CA LYS A 13 -7.38 -13.51 0.63
C LYS A 13 -7.25 -14.42 -0.58
N ASN A 14 -6.04 -14.93 -0.81
CA ASN A 14 -5.76 -15.98 -1.77
C ASN A 14 -5.45 -17.27 -1.00
N ASN A 15 -6.46 -18.12 -0.84
CA ASN A 15 -6.34 -19.38 -0.10
C ASN A 15 -5.40 -20.39 -0.78
N VAL A 16 -5.19 -20.29 -2.11
CA VAL A 16 -4.29 -21.19 -2.85
C VAL A 16 -2.82 -20.85 -2.58
N LYS A 17 -2.52 -19.55 -2.49
CA LYS A 17 -1.16 -19.06 -2.22
C LYS A 17 -0.88 -18.79 -0.73
N ASN A 18 -1.91 -18.86 0.11
CA ASN A 18 -1.89 -18.43 1.50
C ASN A 18 -1.32 -17.00 1.63
N GLU A 19 -1.82 -16.10 0.78
CA GLU A 19 -1.42 -14.69 0.71
C GLU A 19 -2.64 -13.79 0.87
N GLU A 20 -2.48 -12.69 1.60
CA GLU A 20 -3.41 -11.58 1.69
C GLU A 20 -2.90 -10.42 0.83
N SER A 21 -3.82 -9.60 0.34
CA SER A 21 -3.49 -8.38 -0.38
C SER A 21 -4.42 -7.25 0.00
N LEU A 22 -3.82 -6.13 0.34
CA LEU A 22 -4.46 -4.85 0.63
C LEU A 22 -4.16 -3.90 -0.52
N LEU A 23 -5.21 -3.35 -1.13
CA LEU A 23 -5.13 -2.35 -2.18
C LEU A 23 -5.61 -1.01 -1.63
N LEU A 24 -4.74 -0.02 -1.69
CA LEU A 24 -5.00 1.36 -1.28
C LEU A 24 -4.93 2.28 -2.51
N GLU A 25 -5.78 3.31 -2.54
CA GLU A 25 -5.62 4.45 -3.44
C GLU A 25 -5.16 5.67 -2.65
N ILE A 26 -4.02 6.23 -3.04
CA ILE A 26 -3.35 7.34 -2.36
C ILE A 26 -3.40 8.55 -3.27
N HIS A 27 -3.76 9.70 -2.71
CA HIS A 27 -3.81 10.97 -3.42
C HIS A 27 -2.83 11.95 -2.78
N ASN A 28 -1.94 12.51 -3.59
CA ASN A 28 -0.97 13.53 -3.15
C ASN A 28 -1.36 14.95 -3.61
N GLY A 29 -2.65 15.18 -3.84
CA GLY A 29 -3.20 16.44 -4.36
C GLY A 29 -3.21 16.57 -5.88
N PHE A 30 -2.25 15.94 -6.59
CA PHE A 30 -2.18 16.00 -8.06
C PHE A 30 -2.39 14.65 -8.72
N ASN A 31 -1.83 13.60 -8.13
CA ASN A 31 -1.78 12.26 -8.70
C ASN A 31 -2.49 11.26 -7.80
N LYS A 32 -3.01 10.21 -8.43
CA LYS A 32 -3.52 9.01 -7.76
C LYS A 32 -2.54 7.87 -7.93
N ILE A 33 -2.15 7.26 -6.83
CA ILE A 33 -1.24 6.10 -6.80
C ILE A 33 -2.01 4.93 -6.22
N LYS A 34 -1.96 3.79 -6.91
CA LYS A 34 -2.45 2.53 -6.36
C LYS A 34 -1.31 1.85 -5.64
N LEU A 35 -1.44 1.68 -4.33
CA LEU A 35 -0.48 0.97 -3.51
C LEU A 35 -1.04 -0.42 -3.20
N SER A 36 -0.30 -1.46 -3.59
CA SER A 36 -0.61 -2.83 -3.22
C SER A 36 0.37 -3.32 -2.17
N ILE A 37 -0.13 -3.87 -1.08
CA ILE A 37 0.63 -4.52 -0.02
C ILE A 37 0.20 -6.00 -0.03
N THR A 38 1.14 -6.91 -0.25
CA THR A 38 0.90 -8.35 -0.29
C THR A 38 1.81 -9.06 0.70
N GLY A 39 1.26 -9.97 1.50
CA GLY A 39 1.99 -10.76 2.49
C GLY A 39 1.23 -12.04 2.84
N LYS A 40 1.71 -12.86 3.77
CA LYS A 40 0.97 -14.05 4.22
C LYS A 40 -0.28 -13.67 5.01
N THR A 41 -0.08 -12.82 6.01
CA THR A 41 -1.12 -12.20 6.82
C THR A 41 -0.74 -10.74 6.98
N ILE A 42 -1.69 -9.84 6.77
CA ILE A 42 -1.47 -8.40 6.91
C ILE A 42 -2.16 -7.98 8.20
N ARG A 43 -1.39 -7.79 9.28
CA ARG A 43 -1.92 -7.25 10.54
C ARG A 43 -1.64 -5.77 10.62
N TYR A 44 -2.55 -5.05 11.27
CA TYR A 44 -2.39 -3.62 11.50
C TYR A 44 -1.11 -3.30 12.29
N ASP A 45 -0.79 -4.10 13.30
CA ASP A 45 0.43 -3.93 14.10
C ASP A 45 1.71 -4.11 13.28
N ASP A 46 1.71 -5.03 12.30
CA ASP A 46 2.86 -5.23 11.42
C ASP A 46 3.10 -3.98 10.53
N LEU A 47 2.02 -3.32 10.10
CA LEU A 47 2.07 -2.07 9.35
C LEU A 47 2.47 -0.87 10.23
N LYS A 48 2.06 -0.84 11.50
CA LYS A 48 2.51 0.17 12.46
C LYS A 48 4.02 0.13 12.68
N ASP A 49 4.60 -1.07 12.67
CA ASP A 49 6.04 -1.29 12.79
C ASP A 49 6.70 -1.62 11.45
N ILE A 50 6.23 -0.99 10.36
CA ILE A 50 6.67 -1.29 8.99
C ILE A 50 8.19 -1.14 8.79
N GLY A 51 8.86 -0.29 9.57
CA GLY A 51 10.30 -0.11 9.50
C GLY A 51 11.08 -1.40 9.81
N ASN A 52 10.57 -2.21 10.74
CA ASN A 52 11.15 -3.50 11.11
C ASN A 52 10.56 -4.67 10.30
N ASN A 53 9.33 -4.52 9.80
CA ASN A 53 8.57 -5.58 9.13
C ASN A 53 8.50 -5.45 7.61
N LEU A 54 9.31 -4.58 6.99
CA LEU A 54 9.22 -4.35 5.55
C LEU A 54 9.50 -5.62 4.72
N ASP A 55 10.35 -6.51 5.23
CA ASP A 55 10.81 -7.73 4.56
C ASP A 55 9.71 -8.81 4.43
N ILE A 56 8.70 -8.79 5.30
CA ILE A 56 7.56 -9.72 5.22
C ILE A 56 6.49 -9.29 4.20
N PHE A 57 6.63 -8.08 3.63
CA PHE A 57 5.67 -7.52 2.67
C PHE A 57 6.28 -7.26 1.29
N LYS A 58 5.48 -7.56 0.25
CA LYS A 58 5.70 -7.07 -1.11
C LYS A 58 4.83 -5.83 -1.31
N ILE A 59 5.47 -4.66 -1.39
CA ILE A 59 4.78 -3.38 -1.56
C ILE A 59 5.11 -2.80 -2.93
N LYS A 60 4.08 -2.43 -3.69
CA LYS A 60 4.23 -1.79 -5.00
C LYS A 60 3.29 -0.60 -5.15
N GLY A 61 3.86 0.56 -5.49
CA GLY A 61 3.11 1.76 -5.86
C GLY A 61 3.08 1.91 -7.37
N VAL A 62 1.89 1.98 -7.96
CA VAL A 62 1.68 2.15 -9.40
C VAL A 62 0.92 3.44 -9.67
N PHE A 63 1.52 4.28 -10.50
CA PHE A 63 0.90 5.48 -11.06
C PHE A 63 0.44 5.20 -12.48
N TYR A 64 -0.76 5.67 -12.84
CA TYR A 64 -1.26 5.58 -14.22
C TYR A 64 -1.13 6.94 -14.89
N ALA A 65 -0.06 7.11 -15.66
CA ALA A 65 0.14 8.33 -16.43
C ALA A 65 -0.93 8.42 -17.53
N ARG A 66 -1.66 9.56 -17.55
CA ARG A 66 -2.56 9.88 -18.65
C ARG A 66 -1.73 10.44 -19.81
N ASN A 67 -1.30 9.58 -20.72
CA ASN A 67 -0.84 10.02 -22.03
C ASN A 67 -2.05 10.05 -22.98
N CYS A 68 -2.12 11.05 -23.88
CA CYS A 68 -3.26 11.36 -24.75
C CYS A 68 -3.89 10.19 -25.56
N CYS A 69 -3.32 8.98 -25.54
CA CYS A 69 -3.87 7.81 -26.23
C CYS A 69 -3.85 6.49 -25.42
N LYS A 70 -3.18 6.38 -24.25
CA LYS A 70 -3.16 5.18 -23.40
C LYS A 70 -2.83 5.49 -21.94
N ASN A 71 -3.53 4.83 -21.01
CA ASN A 71 -3.16 4.79 -19.59
C ASN A 71 -2.11 3.69 -19.39
N SER A 72 -0.83 4.05 -19.36
CA SER A 72 0.25 3.10 -19.08
C SER A 72 0.55 3.07 -17.58
N PRO A 73 0.56 1.89 -16.93
CA PRO A 73 0.99 1.77 -15.54
C PRO A 73 2.50 1.98 -15.44
N ILE A 74 2.91 2.84 -14.50
CA ILE A 74 4.30 3.11 -14.16
C ILE A 74 4.49 2.71 -12.70
N THR A 75 5.40 1.78 -12.43
CA THR A 75 5.79 1.45 -11.05
C THR A 75 6.67 2.57 -10.52
N VAL A 76 6.21 3.25 -9.48
CA VAL A 76 6.90 4.38 -8.85
C VAL A 76 7.56 4.00 -7.53
N LEU A 77 7.10 2.92 -6.89
CA LEU A 77 7.67 2.35 -5.67
C LEU A 77 7.64 0.82 -5.74
N ASP A 78 8.72 0.17 -5.32
CA ASP A 78 8.81 -1.29 -5.24
C ASP A 78 9.69 -1.71 -4.04
N SER A 79 9.14 -2.44 -3.06
CA SER A 79 9.89 -2.85 -1.85
C SER A 79 11.08 -3.77 -2.15
N ASN A 80 11.15 -4.35 -3.36
CA ASN A 80 12.32 -5.11 -3.79
C ASN A 80 13.52 -4.23 -4.19
N LYS A 81 13.33 -2.90 -4.29
CA LYS A 81 14.40 -1.94 -4.61
C LYS A 81 14.79 -1.21 -3.35
N ASP A 82 16.05 -1.38 -2.92
CA ASP A 82 16.54 -0.77 -1.68
C ASP A 82 16.35 0.75 -1.62
N LYS A 83 16.55 1.43 -2.75
CA LYS A 83 16.36 2.89 -2.87
C LYS A 83 14.92 3.37 -2.64
N ASP A 84 13.93 2.48 -2.73
CA ASP A 84 12.52 2.84 -2.57
C ASP A 84 12.01 2.55 -1.13
N LYS A 85 12.79 1.82 -0.32
CA LYS A 85 12.34 1.31 1.00
C LYS A 85 12.01 2.41 2.00
N GLU A 86 12.87 3.42 2.12
CA GLU A 86 12.66 4.54 3.05
C GLU A 86 11.39 5.33 2.68
N GLU A 87 11.19 5.61 1.39
CA GLU A 87 10.00 6.29 0.90
C GLU A 87 8.72 5.46 1.14
N ILE A 88 8.80 4.13 0.99
CA ILE A 88 7.68 3.23 1.31
C ILE A 88 7.35 3.29 2.80
N ILE A 89 8.35 3.24 3.69
CA ILE A 89 8.15 3.31 5.14
C ILE A 89 7.43 4.61 5.50
N ASN A 90 7.94 5.75 5.03
CA ASN A 90 7.32 7.06 5.27
C ASN A 90 5.90 7.13 4.73
N LEU A 91 5.68 6.59 3.52
CA LEU A 91 4.36 6.55 2.90
C LEU A 91 3.35 5.75 3.73
N ILE A 92 3.75 4.59 4.27
CA ILE A 92 2.88 3.78 5.13
C ILE A 92 2.56 4.55 6.42
N VAL A 93 3.56 5.19 7.06
CA VAL A 93 3.33 6.01 8.26
C VAL A 93 2.30 7.11 7.98
N ASP A 94 2.43 7.83 6.86
CA ASP A 94 1.49 8.87 6.48
C ASP A 94 0.07 8.33 6.25
N ILE A 95 -0.06 7.19 5.57
CA ILE A 95 -1.35 6.52 5.37
C ILE A 95 -1.99 6.15 6.71
N LEU A 96 -1.23 5.55 7.62
CA LEU A 96 -1.74 5.14 8.93
C LEU A 96 -2.18 6.33 9.78
N SER A 97 -1.54 7.50 9.62
CA SER A 97 -1.98 8.74 10.28
C SER A 97 -3.35 9.23 9.78
N LEU A 98 -3.72 8.91 8.54
CA LEU A 98 -4.95 9.36 7.89
C LEU A 98 -6.12 8.38 8.05
N ILE A 99 -5.85 7.08 7.88
CA ILE A 99 -6.88 6.03 7.83
C ILE A 99 -6.60 4.85 8.77
N GLY A 100 -5.74 5.03 9.78
CA GLY A 100 -5.28 3.93 10.63
C GLY A 100 -6.41 3.21 11.37
N GLU A 101 -7.37 3.95 11.94
CA GLU A 101 -8.51 3.37 12.66
C GLU A 101 -9.41 2.56 11.73
N GLU A 102 -9.81 3.13 10.59
CA GLU A 102 -10.61 2.46 9.56
C GLU A 102 -9.89 1.19 9.07
N LEU A 103 -8.59 1.28 8.80
CA LEU A 103 -7.79 0.16 8.34
C LEU A 103 -7.70 -0.97 9.38
N SER A 104 -7.56 -0.63 10.67
CA SER A 104 -7.56 -1.63 11.74
C SER A 104 -8.87 -2.41 11.75
N ILE A 105 -10.01 -1.71 11.72
CA ILE A 105 -11.35 -2.30 11.72
C ILE A 105 -11.55 -3.19 10.49
N GLU A 106 -11.16 -2.73 9.31
CA GLU A 106 -11.30 -3.49 8.08
C GLU A 106 -10.40 -4.74 8.06
N LEU A 107 -9.15 -4.65 8.54
CA LEU A 107 -8.28 -5.82 8.62
C LEU A 107 -8.82 -6.88 9.60
N GLU A 108 -9.38 -6.48 10.73
CA GLU A 108 -9.97 -7.40 11.73
C GLU A 108 -11.18 -8.18 11.18
N LYS A 109 -12.04 -7.56 10.37
CA LYS A 109 -13.16 -8.25 9.70
C LYS A 109 -12.71 -9.36 8.76
N PHE A 110 -11.47 -9.26 8.28
CA PHE A 110 -10.84 -10.20 7.39
C PHE A 110 -9.83 -11.08 8.12
N GLN A 111 -9.83 -11.21 9.45
CA GLN A 111 -9.01 -12.23 10.13
C GLN A 111 -9.82 -13.51 10.28
#